data_AF-C1N541-F1
#
_entry.id   AF-C1N541-F1
#
_cell.length_a   1.000
_cell.length_b   1.000
_cell.length_c   1.000
_cell.angle_alpha   90.00
_cell.angle_beta   90.00
_cell.angle_gamma   90.00
#
_symmetry.space_group_name_H-M   'P 1'
#
loop_
_entity.id
_entity.type
_entity.pdbx_description
1 polymer ?
#
loop_
_entity_poly.entity_id
_entity_poly.type
_entity_poly.pdbx_seq_one_letter_code
_entity_poly.pdbx_strand_id
1 'polypeptide(L)'
;MSFNLGDTSVNTSLKYGLNPAASKKKTAVRKKPILAAFAAGDDDDDDANATHRERANAEVLRQQAAAKRAQKARELHSAALAEDPSVFDYDGHFDGFQDARKQKIARADEERTERKSRYIQSLIEKQKEREREDAIVYERRLLKERQKEDHLYGDKEKFVTAAYKKKLEEDAKWLAQEKIDDAREAADDVSKKTDLSGFYFNLMSRVRSISHWFPYDRVGVVNADP
;
A
#
# COMPACT_ATOMS: atom_id res chain seq x y z
N MET A 1 -56.96 -4.47 -15.15
CA MET A 1 -55.58 -4.42 -15.63
C MET A 1 -54.72 -5.18 -14.63
N SER A 2 -54.45 -6.43 -14.92
CA SER A 2 -53.75 -7.38 -14.07
C SER A 2 -52.24 -7.27 -14.33
N PHE A 3 -51.44 -7.01 -13.30
CA PHE A 3 -49.99 -6.93 -13.39
C PHE A 3 -49.39 -8.33 -13.15
N ASN A 4 -48.75 -8.89 -14.17
CA ASN A 4 -47.88 -10.06 -14.01
C ASN A 4 -46.49 -9.57 -13.58
N LEU A 5 -46.10 -9.88 -12.33
CA LEU A 5 -44.70 -9.82 -11.90
C LEU A 5 -44.02 -11.12 -12.35
N GLY A 6 -43.28 -11.04 -13.47
CA GLY A 6 -42.43 -12.11 -13.95
C GLY A 6 -41.14 -12.20 -13.14
N ASP A 7 -40.95 -13.38 -12.55
CA ASP A 7 -39.74 -14.03 -12.02
C ASP A 7 -38.39 -13.30 -12.23
N THR A 8 -37.79 -12.80 -11.14
CA THR A 8 -36.42 -12.26 -11.10
C THR A 8 -35.43 -13.36 -10.73
N SER A 9 -35.05 -14.21 -11.68
CA SER A 9 -33.84 -15.03 -11.51
C SER A 9 -33.05 -15.17 -12.82
N VAL A 10 -32.22 -14.15 -13.10
CA VAL A 10 -31.13 -14.28 -14.07
C VAL A 10 -29.82 -14.14 -13.30
N ASN A 11 -29.15 -15.27 -13.05
CA ASN A 11 -27.79 -15.32 -12.53
C ASN A 11 -26.83 -14.77 -13.58
N THR A 12 -26.54 -13.47 -13.54
CA THR A 12 -25.55 -12.83 -14.40
C THR A 12 -24.17 -12.86 -13.74
N SER A 13 -23.42 -13.97 -13.89
CA SER A 13 -21.98 -13.97 -13.61
C SER A 13 -21.18 -13.44 -14.82
N LEU A 14 -21.55 -12.29 -15.37
CA LEU A 14 -20.73 -11.61 -16.38
C LEU A 14 -19.72 -10.70 -15.68
N LYS A 15 -18.53 -11.26 -15.44
CA LYS A 15 -17.37 -10.51 -14.96
C LYS A 15 -16.73 -9.81 -16.15
N TYR A 16 -17.11 -8.56 -16.42
CA TYR A 16 -16.41 -7.71 -17.36
C TYR A 16 -15.08 -7.23 -16.77
N GLY A 17 -13.98 -7.60 -17.42
CA GLY A 17 -12.60 -7.23 -17.08
C GLY A 17 -11.59 -7.99 -17.96
N LEU A 18 -10.49 -7.35 -18.34
CA LEU A 18 -9.42 -7.93 -19.16
C LEU A 18 -8.81 -9.13 -18.41
N ASN A 19 -9.13 -10.36 -18.82
CA ASN A 19 -8.56 -11.58 -18.25
C ASN A 19 -7.23 -11.88 -18.97
N PRO A 20 -6.04 -11.59 -18.40
CA PRO A 20 -4.81 -12.12 -18.98
C PRO A 20 -4.90 -13.65 -18.90
N ALA A 21 -4.77 -14.31 -20.04
CA ALA A 21 -4.88 -15.75 -20.19
C ALA A 21 -4.11 -16.46 -19.07
N ALA A 22 -4.82 -17.20 -18.22
CA ALA A 22 -4.23 -18.05 -17.21
C ALA A 22 -3.44 -19.17 -17.91
N SER A 23 -2.16 -18.93 -18.16
CA SER A 23 -1.20 -19.96 -18.53
C SER A 23 -1.15 -20.98 -17.40
N LYS A 24 -1.71 -22.18 -17.64
CA LYS A 24 -1.63 -23.32 -16.75
C LYS A 24 -0.16 -23.74 -16.61
N LYS A 25 0.51 -23.30 -15.54
CA LYS A 25 1.82 -23.83 -15.15
C LYS A 25 1.65 -25.27 -14.67
N LYS A 26 2.23 -26.22 -15.40
CA LYS A 26 2.36 -27.61 -14.96
C LYS A 26 3.29 -27.66 -13.74
N THR A 27 2.77 -28.04 -12.59
CA THR A 27 3.56 -28.28 -11.38
C THR A 27 4.27 -29.62 -11.51
N ALA A 28 5.59 -29.59 -11.73
CA ALA A 28 6.42 -30.78 -11.60
C ALA A 28 6.56 -31.14 -10.11
N VAL A 29 6.10 -32.32 -9.73
CA VAL A 29 6.25 -32.87 -8.37
C VAL A 29 7.73 -33.18 -8.14
N ARG A 30 8.42 -32.33 -7.38
CA ARG A 30 9.77 -32.62 -6.89
C ARG A 30 9.67 -33.52 -5.66
N LYS A 31 10.21 -34.74 -5.73
CA LYS A 31 10.38 -35.61 -4.57
C LYS A 31 11.41 -34.97 -3.63
N LYS A 32 11.03 -34.70 -2.38
CA LYS A 32 11.94 -34.22 -1.34
C LYS A 32 12.87 -35.39 -0.92
N PRO A 33 14.19 -35.19 -0.74
CA PRO A 33 15.04 -36.22 -0.15
C PRO A 33 14.71 -36.36 1.34
N ILE A 34 14.65 -37.60 1.81
CA ILE A 34 14.40 -37.92 3.22
C ILE A 34 15.71 -37.64 3.98
N LEU A 35 15.70 -36.57 4.79
CA LEU A 35 16.79 -36.17 5.66
C LEU A 35 16.76 -37.00 6.95
N ALA A 36 17.10 -38.29 6.88
CA ALA A 36 17.21 -39.12 8.07
C ALA A 36 18.69 -39.21 8.52
N ALA A 37 19.18 -38.16 9.18
CA ALA A 37 20.51 -38.13 9.80
C ALA A 37 20.57 -38.83 11.17
N PHE A 38 19.43 -39.35 11.67
CA PHE A 38 19.29 -39.92 13.02
C PHE A 38 18.91 -41.40 13.04
N ALA A 39 18.82 -42.07 11.88
CA ALA A 39 18.49 -43.50 11.81
C ALA A 39 19.71 -44.43 12.05
N ALA A 40 20.87 -43.87 12.41
CA ALA A 40 22.01 -44.64 12.91
C ALA A 40 21.96 -44.72 14.44
N GLY A 41 20.85 -45.24 14.95
CA GLY A 41 20.70 -45.59 16.36
C GLY A 41 21.34 -46.95 16.59
N ASP A 42 22.47 -46.89 17.29
CA ASP A 42 23.23 -47.92 18.03
C ASP A 42 22.33 -48.97 18.72
N ASP A 43 21.71 -49.87 17.96
CA ASP A 43 20.94 -51.01 18.46
C ASP A 43 21.63 -52.29 17.97
N ASP A 44 22.75 -52.60 18.62
CA ASP A 44 23.54 -53.83 18.40
C ASP A 44 23.22 -54.81 19.54
N ASP A 45 22.07 -55.45 19.40
CA ASP A 45 21.46 -56.38 20.37
C ASP A 45 22.03 -57.81 20.21
N ASP A 46 23.36 -57.94 20.15
CA ASP A 46 24.07 -59.21 19.90
C ASP A 46 24.89 -59.71 21.12
N ASP A 47 24.30 -59.67 22.32
CA ASP A 47 24.93 -60.13 23.58
C ASP A 47 24.10 -61.20 24.34
N ALA A 48 23.57 -62.19 23.62
CA ALA A 48 22.83 -63.30 24.24
C ALA A 48 23.75 -64.36 24.89
N ASN A 49 25.04 -64.44 24.55
CA ASN A 49 25.92 -65.57 24.90
C ASN A 49 27.29 -65.19 25.52
N ALA A 50 27.51 -63.94 25.95
CA ALA A 50 28.78 -63.55 26.57
C ALA A 50 28.82 -63.83 28.08
N THR A 51 30.00 -64.13 28.60
CA THR A 51 30.21 -64.33 30.05
C THR A 51 30.00 -63.01 30.82
N HIS A 52 29.60 -63.08 32.09
CA HIS A 52 29.33 -61.89 32.93
C HIS A 52 30.53 -60.90 32.98
N ARG A 53 31.76 -61.41 32.80
CA ARG A 53 32.99 -60.63 32.73
C ARG A 53 33.20 -59.96 31.37
N GLU A 54 32.86 -60.63 30.27
CA GLU A 54 32.89 -60.03 28.93
C GLU A 54 31.87 -58.90 28.79
N ARG A 55 30.66 -59.07 29.33
CA ARG A 55 29.64 -58.00 29.37
C ARG A 55 30.13 -56.78 30.14
N ALA A 56 30.73 -56.99 31.30
CA ALA A 56 31.30 -55.90 32.10
C ALA A 56 32.44 -55.18 31.37
N ASN A 57 33.30 -55.92 30.66
CA ASN A 57 34.39 -55.33 29.87
C ASN A 57 33.87 -54.57 28.63
N ALA A 58 32.83 -55.09 27.96
CA ALA A 58 32.18 -54.43 26.84
C ALA A 58 31.50 -53.12 27.27
N GLU A 59 30.82 -53.13 28.42
CA GLU A 59 30.22 -51.93 29.00
C GLU A 59 31.28 -50.88 29.38
N VAL A 60 32.41 -51.30 29.97
CA VAL A 60 33.54 -50.39 30.24
C VAL A 60 34.11 -49.80 28.95
N LEU A 61 34.23 -50.59 27.88
CA LEU A 61 34.68 -50.10 26.58
C LEU A 61 33.69 -49.11 25.97
N ARG A 62 32.39 -49.37 26.11
CA ARG A 62 31.30 -48.49 25.66
C ARG A 62 31.30 -47.17 26.43
N GLN A 63 31.49 -47.21 27.74
CA GLN A 63 31.64 -46.02 28.58
C GLN A 63 32.89 -45.21 28.22
N GLN A 64 34.03 -45.88 27.97
CA GLN A 64 35.24 -45.20 27.49
C GLN A 64 35.04 -44.56 26.11
N ALA A 65 34.33 -45.22 25.20
CA ALA A 65 33.99 -44.67 23.89
C ALA A 65 33.03 -43.47 24.00
N ALA A 66 32.01 -43.56 24.86
CA ALA A 66 31.08 -42.46 25.15
C ALA A 66 31.82 -41.26 25.77
N ALA A 67 32.73 -41.49 26.71
CA ALA A 67 33.55 -40.46 27.33
C ALA A 67 34.45 -39.76 26.30
N LYS A 68 35.10 -40.51 25.39
CA LYS A 68 35.89 -39.93 24.29
C LYS A 68 35.03 -39.10 23.33
N ARG A 69 33.83 -39.56 22.99
CA ARG A 69 32.87 -38.80 22.16
C ARG A 69 32.43 -37.51 22.84
N ALA A 70 32.17 -37.55 24.14
CA ALA A 70 31.80 -36.38 24.93
C ALA A 70 32.95 -35.36 25.02
N GLN A 71 34.20 -35.81 25.16
CA GLN A 71 35.37 -34.92 25.12
C GLN A 71 35.50 -34.24 23.75
N LYS A 72 35.40 -35.00 22.66
CA LYS A 72 35.44 -34.46 21.29
C LYS A 72 34.31 -33.45 21.06
N ALA A 73 33.10 -33.70 21.56
CA ALA A 73 31.98 -32.76 21.45
C ALA A 73 32.25 -31.44 22.21
N ARG A 74 32.87 -31.51 23.39
CA ARG A 74 33.27 -30.32 24.17
C ARG A 74 34.35 -29.51 23.46
N GLU A 75 35.36 -30.19 22.92
CA GLU A 75 36.43 -29.56 22.15
C GLU A 75 35.85 -28.82 20.94
N LEU A 76 35.00 -29.48 20.16
CA LEU A 76 34.32 -28.88 19.00
C LEU A 76 33.45 -27.68 19.40
N HIS A 77 32.69 -27.79 20.48
CA HIS A 77 31.88 -26.68 20.99
C HIS A 77 32.74 -25.50 21.45
N SER A 78 33.84 -25.76 22.15
CA SER A 78 34.77 -24.72 22.60
C SER A 78 35.50 -24.05 21.43
N ALA A 79 35.88 -24.83 20.40
CA ALA A 79 36.48 -24.30 19.18
C ALA A 79 35.50 -23.40 18.43
N ALA A 80 34.24 -23.83 18.30
CA ALA A 80 33.19 -23.03 17.66
C ALA A 80 32.92 -21.70 18.39
N LEU A 81 32.87 -21.73 19.73
CA LEU A 81 32.72 -20.51 20.54
C LEU A 81 33.96 -19.59 20.50
N ALA A 82 35.17 -20.15 20.31
CA ALA A 82 36.39 -19.37 20.19
C ALA A 82 36.49 -18.64 18.84
N GLU A 83 35.93 -19.23 17.77
CA GLU A 83 35.82 -18.60 16.45
C GLU A 83 34.75 -17.48 16.46
N ASP A 84 33.55 -17.80 16.95
CA ASP A 84 32.44 -16.84 17.05
C ASP A 84 31.57 -17.11 18.30
N PRO A 85 31.52 -16.19 19.27
CA PRO A 85 30.64 -16.30 20.43
C PRO A 85 29.14 -16.34 20.09
N SER A 86 28.74 -15.85 18.92
CA SER A 86 27.35 -15.78 18.45
C SER A 86 26.89 -16.98 17.63
N VAL A 87 27.75 -17.99 17.43
CA VAL A 87 27.46 -19.12 16.52
C VAL A 87 26.19 -19.92 16.90
N PHE A 88 25.80 -19.89 18.18
CA PHE A 88 24.58 -20.53 18.68
C PHE A 88 23.45 -19.53 19.01
N ASP A 89 23.63 -18.23 18.73
CA ASP A 89 22.60 -17.22 18.88
C ASP A 89 21.61 -17.26 17.69
N TYR A 90 20.75 -18.26 17.70
CA TYR A 90 19.76 -18.45 16.64
C TYR A 90 18.68 -17.37 16.63
N ASP A 91 18.35 -16.80 17.79
CA ASP A 91 17.29 -15.81 17.93
C ASP A 91 17.72 -14.46 17.34
N GLY A 92 18.93 -13.98 17.68
CA GLY A 92 19.48 -12.73 17.14
C GLY A 92 19.59 -12.73 15.61
N HIS A 93 19.98 -13.87 15.02
CA HIS A 93 20.02 -14.01 13.56
C HIS A 93 18.62 -13.99 12.93
N PHE A 94 17.66 -14.68 13.54
CA PHE A 94 16.28 -14.72 13.05
C PHE A 94 15.59 -13.37 13.17
N ASP A 95 15.75 -12.69 14.29
CA ASP A 95 15.26 -11.33 14.50
C ASP A 95 15.86 -10.36 13.50
N GLY A 96 17.17 -10.49 13.19
CA GLY A 96 17.81 -9.73 12.11
C GLY A 96 17.14 -9.95 10.75
N PHE A 97 16.75 -11.19 10.40
CA PHE A 97 15.99 -11.46 9.18
C PHE A 97 14.59 -10.85 9.20
N GLN A 98 13.89 -10.91 10.34
CA GLN A 98 12.56 -10.34 10.48
C GLN A 98 12.60 -8.82 10.38
N ASP A 99 13.57 -8.19 11.04
CA ASP A 99 13.71 -6.74 11.03
C ASP A 99 14.15 -6.22 9.66
N ALA A 100 15.09 -6.90 8.99
CA ALA A 100 15.42 -6.59 7.60
C ALA A 100 14.20 -6.72 6.67
N ARG A 101 13.33 -7.72 6.91
CA ARG A 101 12.08 -7.89 6.16
C ARG A 101 11.10 -6.76 6.44
N LYS A 102 10.88 -6.40 7.71
CA LYS A 102 10.02 -5.28 8.12
C LYS A 102 10.51 -3.97 7.51
N GLN A 103 11.81 -3.70 7.54
CA GLN A 103 12.40 -2.50 6.93
C GLN A 103 12.20 -2.45 5.42
N LYS A 104 12.33 -3.59 4.71
CA LYS A 104 12.04 -3.65 3.27
C LYS A 104 10.57 -3.37 2.97
N ILE A 105 9.65 -3.88 3.78
CA ILE A 105 8.21 -3.61 3.64
C ILE A 105 7.94 -2.13 3.90
N ALA A 106 8.45 -1.58 5.00
CA ALA A 106 8.29 -0.17 5.35
C ALA A 106 8.79 0.75 4.22
N ARG A 107 9.97 0.49 3.67
CA ARG A 107 10.50 1.25 2.52
C ARG A 107 9.63 1.13 1.27
N ALA A 108 9.10 -0.07 0.99
CA ALA A 108 8.21 -0.28 -0.14
C ALA A 108 6.85 0.43 0.06
N ASP A 109 6.36 0.51 1.29
CA ASP A 109 5.15 1.25 1.64
C ASP A 109 5.36 2.76 1.57
N GLU A 110 6.50 3.27 2.06
CA GLU A 110 6.92 4.66 1.87
C GLU A 110 6.96 5.01 0.38
N GLU A 111 7.62 4.19 -0.44
CA GLU A 111 7.69 4.38 -1.88
C GLU A 111 6.30 4.33 -2.54
N ARG A 112 5.38 3.50 -2.05
CA ARG A 112 3.97 3.48 -2.50
C ARG A 112 3.20 4.73 -2.10
N THR A 113 3.45 5.28 -0.92
CA THR A 113 2.83 6.53 -0.47
C THR A 113 3.36 7.74 -1.25
N GLU A 114 4.66 7.76 -1.56
CA GLU A 114 5.28 8.78 -2.42
C GLU A 114 4.75 8.69 -3.85
N ARG A 115 4.60 7.47 -4.38
CA ARG A 115 3.86 7.18 -5.61
C ARG A 115 2.36 7.31 -5.38
N LYS A 116 1.93 8.50 -4.98
CA LYS A 116 0.53 8.93 -4.95
C LYS A 116 -0.16 8.40 -6.21
N SER A 117 -1.30 7.74 -6.03
CA SER A 117 -2.03 7.19 -7.17
C SER A 117 -2.39 8.30 -8.17
N ARG A 118 -2.41 7.98 -9.46
CA ARG A 118 -2.63 8.94 -10.54
C ARG A 118 -3.96 9.72 -10.45
N TYR A 119 -5.01 9.15 -9.84
CA TYR A 119 -6.36 9.72 -9.90
C TYR A 119 -7.09 9.89 -8.55
N ILE A 120 -6.65 9.26 -7.46
CA ILE A 120 -7.43 9.29 -6.20
C ILE A 120 -7.57 10.72 -5.66
N GLN A 121 -6.53 11.55 -5.79
CA GLN A 121 -6.59 12.95 -5.35
C GLN A 121 -7.66 13.74 -6.11
N SER A 122 -7.68 13.62 -7.44
CA SER A 122 -8.70 14.25 -8.28
C SER A 122 -10.11 13.74 -7.95
N LEU A 123 -10.28 12.44 -7.67
CA LEU A 123 -11.57 11.89 -7.25
C LEU A 123 -12.03 12.46 -5.91
N ILE A 124 -11.13 12.58 -4.93
CA ILE A 124 -11.42 13.18 -3.62
C ILE A 124 -11.80 14.67 -3.78
N GLU A 125 -11.07 15.41 -4.62
CA GLU A 125 -11.37 16.80 -4.92
C GLU A 125 -12.75 16.96 -5.56
N LYS A 126 -13.08 16.11 -6.54
CA LYS A 126 -14.40 16.09 -7.18
C LYS A 126 -15.52 15.68 -6.23
N GLN A 127 -15.28 14.77 -5.30
CA GLN A 127 -16.26 14.46 -4.25
C GLN A 127 -16.54 15.68 -3.38
N LYS A 128 -15.49 16.39 -2.93
CA LYS A 128 -15.63 17.61 -2.13
C LYS A 128 -16.33 18.74 -2.87
N GLU A 129 -16.14 18.85 -4.19
CA GLU A 129 -16.89 19.77 -5.05
C GLU A 129 -18.40 19.46 -5.02
N ARG A 130 -18.78 18.20 -5.24
CA ARG A 130 -20.19 17.77 -5.19
C ARG A 130 -20.83 17.98 -3.83
N GLU A 131 -20.12 17.63 -2.75
CA GLU A 131 -20.63 17.83 -1.39
C GLU A 131 -20.95 19.32 -1.11
N ARG A 132 -20.16 20.23 -1.67
CA ARG A 132 -20.42 21.68 -1.58
C ARG A 132 -21.62 22.10 -2.43
N GLU A 133 -21.69 21.64 -3.67
CA GLU A 133 -22.82 21.92 -4.56
C GLU A 133 -24.14 21.44 -3.93
N ASP A 134 -24.16 20.22 -3.39
CA ASP A 134 -25.31 19.64 -2.70
C ASP A 134 -25.71 20.48 -1.49
N ALA A 135 -24.74 20.96 -0.70
CA ALA A 135 -25.00 21.85 0.43
C ALA A 135 -25.61 23.19 -0.01
N ILE A 136 -25.12 23.79 -1.10
CA ILE A 136 -25.67 25.03 -1.67
C ILE A 136 -27.10 24.81 -2.17
N VAL A 137 -27.35 23.70 -2.87
CA VAL A 137 -28.69 23.35 -3.36
C VAL A 137 -29.66 23.17 -2.20
N TYR A 138 -29.23 22.47 -1.15
CA TYR A 138 -30.03 22.26 0.06
C TYR A 138 -30.38 23.59 0.74
N GLU A 139 -29.43 24.50 0.93
CA GLU A 139 -29.68 25.82 1.52
C GLU A 139 -30.62 26.66 0.65
N ARG A 140 -30.43 26.66 -0.68
CA ARG A 140 -31.34 27.35 -1.61
C ARG A 140 -32.76 26.81 -1.53
N ARG A 141 -32.92 25.49 -1.37
CA ARG A 141 -34.22 24.86 -1.16
C ARG A 141 -34.85 25.33 0.15
N LEU A 142 -34.08 25.31 1.24
CA LEU A 142 -34.56 25.74 2.56
C LEU A 142 -34.96 27.22 2.57
N LEU A 143 -34.21 28.09 1.88
CA LEU A 143 -34.57 29.49 1.71
C LEU A 143 -35.89 29.67 0.95
N LYS A 144 -36.11 28.89 -0.11
CA LYS A 144 -37.39 28.91 -0.84
C LYS A 144 -38.56 28.46 0.04
N GLU A 145 -38.35 27.45 0.89
CA GLU A 145 -39.35 26.98 1.85
C GLU A 145 -39.66 28.07 2.89
N ARG A 146 -38.63 28.73 3.46
CA ARG A 146 -38.81 29.87 4.38
C ARG A 146 -39.56 31.04 3.74
N GLN A 147 -39.24 31.40 2.50
CA GLN A 147 -39.96 32.47 1.78
C GLN A 147 -41.44 32.15 1.61
N LYS A 148 -41.78 30.88 1.38
CA LYS A 148 -43.18 30.44 1.31
C LYS A 148 -43.87 30.54 2.66
N GLU A 149 -43.19 30.37 3.78
CA GLU A 149 -43.77 30.48 5.13
C GLU A 149 -43.72 31.91 5.70
N ASP A 150 -42.99 32.83 5.03
CA ASP A 150 -42.77 34.20 5.51
C ASP A 150 -44.06 35.01 5.59
N HIS A 151 -45.07 34.69 4.77
CA HIS A 151 -46.41 35.31 4.87
C HIS A 151 -47.13 34.97 6.19
N LEU A 152 -46.74 33.88 6.85
CA LEU A 152 -47.38 33.38 8.07
C LEU A 152 -46.60 33.74 9.34
N TYR A 153 -45.29 33.97 9.21
CA TYR A 153 -44.39 34.18 10.35
C TYR A 153 -43.41 35.36 10.17
N GLY A 154 -43.60 36.22 9.16
CA GLY A 154 -42.71 37.33 8.84
C GLY A 154 -42.57 38.37 9.96
N ASP A 155 -43.61 38.54 10.78
CA ASP A 155 -43.62 39.48 11.92
C ASP A 155 -42.80 39.00 13.13
N LYS A 156 -42.28 37.76 13.11
CA LYS A 156 -41.47 37.20 14.20
C LYS A 156 -39.99 37.51 14.03
N GLU A 157 -39.29 37.66 15.15
CA GLU A 157 -37.84 37.92 15.17
C GLU A 157 -37.05 36.73 14.60
N LYS A 158 -36.09 37.01 13.70
CA LYS A 158 -35.21 36.02 13.05
C LYS A 158 -33.82 36.06 13.69
N PHE A 159 -33.40 34.98 14.35
CA PHE A 159 -32.09 34.87 14.98
C PHE A 159 -31.12 34.07 14.12
N VAL A 160 -29.91 34.61 13.93
CA VAL A 160 -28.84 33.95 13.18
C VAL A 160 -27.66 33.68 14.10
N THR A 161 -27.22 32.42 14.18
CA THR A 161 -26.09 32.00 15.01
C THR A 161 -24.76 32.50 14.41
N ALA A 162 -23.76 32.74 15.27
CA ALA A 162 -22.43 33.17 14.81
C ALA A 162 -21.79 32.16 13.82
N ALA A 163 -22.03 30.86 14.00
CA ALA A 163 -21.56 29.82 13.09
C ALA A 163 -22.18 29.94 11.69
N TYR A 164 -23.48 30.24 11.60
CA TYR A 164 -24.15 30.41 10.30
C TYR A 164 -23.67 31.67 9.58
N LYS A 165 -23.39 32.76 10.31
CA LYS A 165 -22.79 33.97 9.72
C LYS A 165 -21.42 33.66 9.10
N LYS A 166 -20.57 32.90 9.80
CA LYS A 166 -19.27 32.45 9.26
C LYS A 166 -19.43 31.58 8.02
N LYS A 167 -20.37 30.63 8.02
CA LYS A 167 -20.69 29.82 6.84
C LYS A 167 -21.05 30.70 5.63
N LEU A 168 -21.94 31.68 5.81
CA LEU A 168 -22.34 32.58 4.73
C LEU A 168 -21.16 33.40 4.18
N GLU A 169 -20.25 33.84 5.04
CA GLU A 169 -19.04 34.55 4.62
C GLU A 169 -18.06 33.65 3.84
N GLU A 170 -17.90 32.40 4.29
CA GLU A 170 -17.08 31.39 3.61
C GLU A 170 -17.65 31.05 2.23
N ASP A 171 -18.96 30.80 2.15
CA ASP A 171 -19.68 30.54 0.90
C ASP A 171 -19.58 31.74 -0.06
N ALA A 172 -19.73 32.97 0.45
CA ALA A 172 -19.62 34.19 -0.36
C ALA A 172 -18.20 34.39 -0.92
N LYS A 173 -17.16 34.13 -0.12
CA LYS A 173 -15.77 34.17 -0.59
C LYS A 173 -15.51 33.13 -1.67
N TRP A 174 -16.04 31.93 -1.50
CA TRP A 174 -15.88 30.85 -2.47
C TRP A 174 -16.57 31.18 -3.80
N LEU A 175 -17.82 31.65 -3.77
CA LEU A 175 -18.55 32.08 -4.96
C LEU A 175 -17.86 33.25 -5.69
N ALA A 176 -17.25 34.18 -4.94
CA ALA A 176 -16.48 35.27 -5.54
C ALA A 176 -15.22 34.75 -6.26
N GLN A 177 -14.54 33.76 -5.66
CA GLN A 177 -13.38 33.11 -6.27
C GLN A 177 -13.77 32.32 -7.52
N GLU A 178 -14.82 31.49 -7.43
CA GLU A 178 -15.36 30.74 -8.58
C GLU A 178 -15.72 31.69 -9.72
N LYS A 179 -16.37 32.82 -9.43
CA LYS A 179 -16.72 33.81 -10.45
C LYS A 179 -15.51 34.44 -11.13
N ILE A 180 -14.41 34.64 -10.40
CA ILE A 180 -13.15 35.14 -10.97
C ILE A 180 -12.53 34.07 -11.88
N ASP A 181 -12.52 32.83 -11.43
CA ASP A 181 -11.98 31.70 -12.18
C ASP A 181 -12.80 31.43 -13.45
N ASP A 182 -14.14 31.42 -13.35
CA ASP A 182 -15.08 31.34 -14.48
C ASP A 182 -14.87 32.49 -15.48
N ALA A 183 -14.69 33.72 -15.00
CA ALA A 183 -14.44 34.85 -15.87
C ALA A 183 -13.10 34.71 -16.62
N ARG A 184 -12.09 34.17 -15.96
CA ARG A 184 -10.79 33.86 -16.57
C ARG A 184 -10.91 32.73 -17.59
N GLU A 185 -11.57 31.64 -17.26
CA GLU A 185 -11.81 30.52 -18.18
C GLU A 185 -12.66 30.94 -19.38
N ALA A 186 -13.70 31.73 -19.16
CA ALA A 186 -14.52 32.29 -20.23
C ALA A 186 -13.72 33.25 -21.12
N ALA A 187 -12.79 34.01 -20.54
CA ALA A 187 -11.87 34.85 -21.29
C ALA A 187 -10.81 34.03 -22.03
N ASP A 188 -10.42 32.85 -21.56
CA ASP A 188 -9.45 31.94 -22.18
C ASP A 188 -10.08 30.90 -23.14
N ASP A 189 -11.40 30.92 -23.25
CA ASP A 189 -12.18 30.05 -24.12
C ASP A 189 -11.81 30.23 -25.60
N VAL A 190 -11.30 29.15 -26.17
CA VAL A 190 -10.80 29.09 -27.54
C VAL A 190 -11.93 29.19 -28.56
N SER A 191 -13.13 28.71 -28.23
CA SER A 191 -14.28 28.75 -29.16
C SER A 191 -14.76 30.17 -29.47
N LYS A 192 -14.48 31.11 -28.56
CA LYS A 192 -14.85 32.53 -28.67
C LYS A 192 -13.76 33.38 -29.33
N LYS A 193 -12.54 32.84 -29.48
CA LYS A 193 -11.38 33.56 -30.01
C LYS A 193 -11.09 33.12 -31.45
N THR A 194 -10.64 34.07 -32.27
CA THR A 194 -10.23 33.80 -33.65
C THR A 194 -8.82 33.23 -33.77
N ASP A 195 -7.99 33.36 -32.73
CA ASP A 195 -6.60 32.92 -32.70
C ASP A 195 -6.35 31.90 -31.58
N LEU A 196 -5.59 30.85 -31.92
CA LEU A 196 -5.23 29.73 -31.04
C LEU A 196 -3.95 30.00 -30.23
N SER A 197 -3.24 31.10 -30.50
CA SER A 197 -1.96 31.44 -29.85
C SER A 197 -2.04 31.41 -28.31
N GLY A 198 -3.12 31.93 -27.72
CA GLY A 198 -3.34 31.92 -26.26
C GLY A 198 -3.51 30.52 -25.68
N PHE A 199 -4.16 29.61 -26.41
CA PHE A 199 -4.28 28.21 -26.01
C PHE A 199 -2.92 27.52 -25.98
N TYR A 200 -2.12 27.70 -27.04
CA TYR A 200 -0.78 27.12 -27.12
C TYR A 200 0.16 27.70 -26.06
N PHE A 201 0.08 29.00 -25.77
CA PHE A 201 0.87 29.62 -24.70
C PHE A 201 0.51 29.05 -23.33
N ASN A 202 -0.78 28.90 -23.01
CA ASN A 202 -1.25 28.31 -21.75
C ASN A 202 -0.86 26.81 -21.66
N LEU A 203 -1.04 26.05 -22.74
CA LEU A 203 -0.66 24.64 -22.82
C LEU A 203 0.86 24.46 -22.60
N MET A 204 1.68 25.23 -23.30
CA MET A 204 3.14 25.17 -23.16
C MET A 204 3.61 25.64 -21.78
N SER A 205 2.96 26.64 -21.19
CA SER A 205 3.26 27.11 -19.83
C SER A 205 2.92 26.04 -18.77
N ARG A 206 1.77 25.36 -18.92
CA ARG A 206 1.40 24.22 -18.06
C ARG A 206 2.38 23.06 -18.22
N VAL A 207 2.74 22.68 -19.45
CA VAL A 207 3.72 21.61 -19.71
C VAL A 207 5.09 21.97 -19.15
N ARG A 208 5.53 23.23 -19.29
CA ARG A 208 6.80 23.72 -18.73
C ARG A 208 6.85 23.69 -17.20
N SER A 209 5.72 23.98 -16.54
CA SER A 209 5.63 23.88 -15.08
C SER A 209 5.73 22.43 -14.58
N ILE A 210 5.28 21.47 -15.41
CA ILE A 210 5.37 20.03 -15.15
C ILE A 210 6.78 19.49 -15.48
N SER A 211 7.48 20.09 -16.45
CA SER A 211 8.83 19.70 -16.87
C SER A 211 9.97 20.23 -15.99
N HIS A 212 9.68 20.81 -14.81
CA HIS A 212 10.69 21.00 -13.76
C HIS A 212 11.22 19.66 -13.19
N TRP A 213 10.68 18.54 -13.66
CA TRP A 213 11.08 17.17 -13.33
C TRP A 213 12.04 16.52 -14.34
N PHE A 214 12.74 17.31 -15.17
CA PHE A 214 13.87 16.83 -15.98
C PHE A 214 15.13 17.67 -15.69
N PRO A 215 16.20 17.09 -15.13
CA PRO A 215 17.39 17.84 -14.66
C PRO A 215 18.37 18.25 -15.78
N TYR A 216 17.97 18.25 -17.05
CA TYR A 216 18.90 18.37 -18.19
C TYR A 216 18.89 19.72 -18.94
N ASP A 217 18.22 20.76 -18.43
CA ASP A 217 18.16 22.08 -19.11
C ASP A 217 19.08 23.15 -18.51
N ARG A 218 20.12 22.75 -17.78
CA ARG A 218 21.23 23.65 -17.38
C ARG A 218 22.56 23.12 -17.92
N VAL A 219 22.68 23.01 -19.23
CA VAL A 219 23.99 22.88 -19.88
C VAL A 219 24.37 24.26 -20.41
N GLY A 220 25.43 24.82 -19.82
CA GLY A 220 25.90 26.18 -20.08
C GLY A 220 26.24 26.41 -21.55
N VAL A 221 25.75 27.52 -22.07
CA VAL A 221 26.29 28.13 -23.28
C VAL A 221 27.65 28.72 -22.90
N VAL A 222 28.71 27.97 -23.14
CA VAL A 222 30.08 28.49 -23.13
C VAL A 222 30.24 29.21 -24.47
N ASN A 223 30.17 30.54 -24.43
CA ASN A 223 30.55 31.36 -25.58
C ASN A 223 32.05 31.14 -25.84
N ALA A 224 32.37 30.57 -26.99
CA ALA A 224 33.72 30.58 -27.54
C ALA A 224 33.77 31.71 -28.58
N ASP A 225 34.36 32.83 -28.18
CA ASP A 225 34.83 33.84 -29.13
C ASP A 225 36.29 33.50 -29.51
N PRO A 226 36.71 33.68 -30.78
CA PRO A 226 38.11 33.60 -31.17
C PRO A 226 38.93 34.81 -30.71
#